data_AF-A0A958X754-F1
#
_entry.id   AF-A0A958X754-F1
#
_cell.length_a   1.000
_cell.length_b   1.000
_cell.length_c   1.000
_cell.angle_alpha   90.00
_cell.angle_beta   90.00
_cell.angle_gamma   90.00
#
_symmetry.space_group_name_H-M   'P 1'
#
loop_
_entity.id
_entity.type
_entity.pdbx_description
1 polymer ?
#
loop_
_entity_poly.entity_id
_entity_poly.type
_entity_poly.pdbx_seq_one_letter_code
_entity_poly.pdbx_strand_id
1 'polypeptide(L)'
;MKRIFFLFLTALAFYNCQHTGSDKKYTLDCYVRYLATDMRYKAEATVRNTGPNPQAVEAPWPLMYQGANMDLKQLPSTAYKFEKPGAYREDQEFSWTDEKGETTRFNIKMHKVGSFGFDGGDISITRPTTFRWEGPGLEKGEVLVFIWENTALRKTVPMEIYNTSGKSLIEFPAAQLAKLEPGTWTLYLVRKKLAKAEFNGVSASGIVEYYSATDTIEVK
;
A
#
# COMPACT_ATOMS: atom_id res chain seq x y z
N MET A 1 33.42 -1.82 -66.44
CA MET A 1 32.57 -2.41 -65.37
C MET A 1 33.15 -2.12 -63.98
N LYS A 2 33.16 -0.85 -63.52
CA LYS A 2 33.71 -0.47 -62.19
C LYS A 2 32.92 0.62 -61.44
N ARG A 3 31.73 1.02 -61.93
CA ARG A 3 30.95 2.14 -61.35
C ARG A 3 29.60 1.75 -60.72
N ILE A 4 29.21 0.47 -60.78
CA ILE A 4 27.92 0.00 -60.22
C ILE A 4 28.03 -0.38 -58.74
N PHE A 5 29.23 -0.70 -58.25
CA PHE A 5 29.42 -1.18 -56.88
C PHE A 5 29.39 -0.07 -55.81
N PHE A 6 29.51 1.20 -56.21
CA PHE A 6 29.57 2.33 -55.27
C PHE A 6 28.20 2.94 -54.92
N LEU A 7 27.13 2.55 -55.63
CA LEU A 7 25.78 3.06 -55.39
C LEU A 7 24.96 2.22 -54.40
N PHE A 8 25.38 0.98 -54.10
CA PHE A 8 24.72 0.14 -53.09
C PHE A 8 25.24 0.37 -51.66
N LEU A 9 26.41 0.99 -51.49
CA LEU A 9 27.00 1.20 -50.16
C LEU A 9 26.47 2.46 -49.44
N THR A 10 25.93 3.44 -50.18
CA THR A 10 25.37 4.67 -49.61
C THR A 10 23.92 4.53 -49.13
N ALA A 11 23.18 3.52 -49.59
CA ALA A 11 21.80 3.28 -49.15
C ALA A 11 21.70 2.57 -47.78
N LEU A 12 22.74 1.85 -47.35
CA LEU A 12 22.79 1.19 -46.04
C LEU A 12 23.20 2.10 -44.88
N ALA A 13 23.69 3.31 -45.16
CA ALA A 13 24.14 4.25 -44.12
C ALA A 13 22.99 5.01 -43.43
N PHE A 14 21.77 4.98 -43.97
CA PHE A 14 20.60 5.68 -43.38
C PHE A 14 19.66 4.76 -42.58
N TYR A 15 19.88 3.45 -42.58
CA TYR A 15 19.05 2.52 -41.80
C TYR A 15 19.52 2.32 -40.35
N ASN A 16 20.65 2.92 -39.98
CA ASN A 16 21.13 2.93 -38.59
C ASN A 16 20.80 4.27 -37.91
N CYS A 17 19.60 4.78 -38.18
CA CYS A 17 18.99 5.81 -37.36
C CYS A 17 18.78 5.19 -35.97
N GLN A 18 19.76 5.45 -35.11
CA GLN A 18 19.84 5.00 -33.74
C GLN A 18 18.49 5.27 -33.06
N HIS A 19 17.75 4.21 -32.78
CA HIS A 19 16.65 4.27 -31.82
C HIS A 19 17.29 4.35 -30.43
N THR A 20 17.93 5.48 -30.12
CA THR A 20 18.22 5.88 -28.74
C THR A 20 16.94 6.40 -28.12
N GLY A 21 15.89 5.59 -28.12
CA GLY A 21 14.89 5.70 -27.09
C GLY A 21 15.60 5.23 -25.84
N SER A 22 16.00 6.16 -24.95
CA SER A 22 16.28 5.73 -23.59
C SER A 22 14.98 5.10 -23.12
N ASP A 23 14.95 3.78 -22.85
CA ASP A 23 13.83 3.12 -22.19
C ASP A 23 13.58 3.92 -20.91
N LYS A 24 12.59 4.82 -20.93
CA LYS A 24 12.23 5.61 -19.78
C LYS A 24 11.62 4.62 -18.80
N LYS A 25 12.42 4.20 -17.83
CA LYS A 25 11.90 3.36 -16.74
C LYS A 25 11.16 4.28 -15.78
N TYR A 26 10.02 3.80 -15.32
CA TYR A 26 9.19 4.50 -14.36
C TYR A 26 9.08 3.67 -13.08
N THR A 27 8.87 4.33 -11.95
CA THR A 27 8.36 3.68 -10.75
C THR A 27 6.93 4.10 -10.52
N LEU A 28 6.10 3.17 -10.06
CA LEU A 28 4.71 3.40 -9.67
C LEU A 28 4.58 3.13 -8.17
N ASP A 29 4.32 4.16 -7.39
CA ASP A 29 4.06 4.04 -5.96
C ASP A 29 2.56 4.13 -5.71
N CYS A 30 1.97 3.05 -5.24
CA CYS A 30 0.55 2.92 -4.95
C CYS A 30 0.30 2.92 -3.44
N TYR A 31 -0.78 3.58 -3.03
CA TYR A 31 -1.24 3.60 -1.65
C TYR A 31 -2.75 3.40 -1.61
N VAL A 32 -3.24 2.56 -0.71
CA VAL A 32 -4.67 2.38 -0.45
C VAL A 32 -4.90 2.42 1.04
N ARG A 33 -5.89 3.22 1.46
CA ARG A 33 -6.46 3.21 2.79
C ARG A 33 -7.93 2.86 2.71
N TYR A 34 -8.35 1.88 3.50
CA TYR A 34 -9.76 1.62 3.78
C TYR A 34 -10.10 1.98 5.23
N LEU A 35 -11.16 2.76 5.41
CA LEU A 35 -11.71 3.17 6.70
C LEU A 35 -12.98 2.36 6.98
N ALA A 36 -12.92 1.40 7.91
CA ALA A 36 -14.07 0.52 8.18
C ALA A 36 -15.27 1.26 8.78
N THR A 37 -15.03 2.26 9.63
CA THR A 37 -16.09 3.10 10.23
C THR A 37 -16.90 3.84 9.16
N ASP A 38 -16.22 4.32 8.12
CA ASP A 38 -16.80 5.16 7.08
C ASP A 38 -17.18 4.37 5.83
N MET A 39 -16.83 3.07 5.80
CA MET A 39 -16.89 2.18 4.64
C MET A 39 -16.35 2.86 3.38
N ARG A 40 -15.13 3.36 3.45
CA ARG A 40 -14.57 4.25 2.42
C ARG A 40 -13.16 3.88 2.01
N TYR A 41 -12.92 3.93 0.71
CA TYR A 41 -11.59 3.85 0.11
C TYR A 41 -11.01 5.23 -0.14
N LYS A 42 -9.70 5.33 0.09
CA LYS A 42 -8.83 6.39 -0.41
C LYS A 42 -7.63 5.72 -1.06
N ALA A 43 -7.52 5.81 -2.38
CA ALA A 43 -6.39 5.27 -3.12
C ALA A 43 -5.61 6.42 -3.78
N GLU A 44 -4.29 6.31 -3.75
CA GLU A 44 -3.37 7.25 -4.37
C GLU A 44 -2.35 6.48 -5.20
N ALA A 45 -1.93 7.05 -6.32
CA ALA A 45 -0.84 6.53 -7.14
C ALA A 45 0.06 7.66 -7.58
N THR A 46 1.37 7.44 -7.54
CA THR A 46 2.39 8.41 -7.98
C THR A 46 3.32 7.72 -8.97
N VAL A 47 3.49 8.31 -10.15
CA VAL A 47 4.48 7.85 -11.13
C VAL A 47 5.72 8.71 -11.00
N ARG A 48 6.90 8.09 -10.97
CA ARG A 48 8.19 8.79 -10.97
C ARG A 48 9.06 8.31 -12.11
N ASN A 49 9.91 9.19 -12.63
CA ASN A 49 10.99 8.76 -13.52
C ASN A 49 12.08 8.04 -12.73
N THR A 50 12.71 7.02 -13.31
CA THR A 50 13.94 6.47 -12.73
C THR A 50 15.12 7.37 -13.09
N GLY A 51 15.84 7.85 -12.09
CA GLY A 51 17.05 8.65 -12.27
C GLY A 51 17.71 8.93 -10.93
N PRO A 52 18.86 9.62 -10.90
CA PRO A 52 19.55 9.98 -9.65
C PRO A 52 18.71 10.90 -8.75
N ASN A 53 17.69 11.57 -9.32
CA ASN A 53 16.72 12.38 -8.57
C ASN A 53 15.28 12.08 -9.07
N PRO A 54 14.62 11.03 -8.54
CA PRO A 54 13.27 10.64 -8.97
C PRO A 54 12.23 11.71 -8.64
N GLN A 55 11.58 12.26 -9.67
CA GLN A 55 10.53 13.26 -9.55
C GLN A 55 9.19 12.68 -9.96
N ALA A 56 8.12 13.11 -9.29
CA ALA A 56 6.77 12.76 -9.67
C ALA A 56 6.44 13.39 -11.02
N VAL A 57 5.93 12.59 -11.95
CA VAL A 57 5.56 12.99 -13.31
C VAL A 57 4.13 12.56 -13.60
N GLU A 58 3.51 13.20 -14.59
CA GLU A 58 2.26 12.68 -15.15
C GLU A 58 2.57 11.33 -15.82
N ALA A 59 1.74 10.33 -15.51
CA ALA A 59 1.80 9.03 -16.14
C ALA A 59 1.49 9.19 -17.64
N PRO A 60 2.24 8.55 -18.54
CA PRO A 60 1.90 8.58 -19.97
C PRO A 60 0.70 7.69 -20.31
N TRP A 61 0.09 7.04 -19.31
CA TRP A 61 -1.06 6.16 -19.43
C TRP A 61 -2.15 6.51 -18.39
N PRO A 62 -3.43 6.23 -18.69
CA PRO A 62 -4.50 6.31 -17.70
C PRO A 62 -4.23 5.35 -16.53
N LEU A 63 -4.31 5.88 -15.31
CA LEU A 63 -4.25 5.09 -14.08
C LEU A 63 -5.65 4.82 -13.56
N MET A 64 -5.92 3.56 -13.27
CA MET A 64 -7.19 3.08 -12.77
C MET A 64 -7.00 2.38 -11.42
N TYR A 65 -8.00 2.53 -10.55
CA TYR A 65 -8.12 1.76 -9.32
C TYR A 65 -9.49 1.08 -9.30
N GLN A 66 -9.51 -0.23 -9.11
CA GLN A 66 -10.74 -1.05 -9.13
C GLN A 66 -11.58 -0.85 -10.40
N GLY A 67 -10.92 -0.67 -11.55
CA GLY A 67 -11.58 -0.45 -12.84
C GLY A 67 -12.19 0.95 -13.02
N ALA A 68 -11.94 1.89 -12.11
CA ALA A 68 -12.34 3.29 -12.24
C ALA A 68 -11.12 4.19 -12.46
N ASN A 69 -11.27 5.22 -13.31
CA ASN A 69 -10.24 6.22 -13.52
C ASN A 69 -9.91 6.96 -12.22
N MET A 70 -8.63 7.22 -11.98
CA MET A 70 -8.17 8.06 -10.89
C MET A 70 -8.05 9.52 -11.36
N ASP A 71 -8.38 10.46 -10.48
CA ASP A 71 -8.28 11.89 -10.76
C ASP A 71 -6.83 12.37 -10.60
N LEU A 72 -6.27 12.97 -11.65
CA LEU A 72 -4.99 13.66 -11.58
C LEU A 72 -5.11 14.91 -10.69
N LYS A 73 -4.22 15.04 -9.69
CA LYS A 73 -4.09 16.19 -8.80
C LYS A 73 -2.62 16.66 -8.77
N GLN A 74 -2.39 17.97 -8.70
CA GLN A 74 -1.06 18.57 -8.62
C GLN A 74 -0.87 19.31 -7.28
N LEU A 75 -0.49 18.64 -6.18
CA LEU A 75 -0.26 19.29 -4.87
C LEU A 75 0.61 18.43 -3.93
N PRO A 76 1.77 18.90 -3.40
CA PRO A 76 2.85 19.64 -4.07
C PRO A 76 3.62 18.81 -5.12
N SER A 77 3.22 17.55 -5.32
CA SER A 77 3.70 16.66 -6.38
C SER A 77 2.52 16.11 -7.18
N THR A 78 2.79 15.66 -8.41
CA THR A 78 1.79 14.97 -9.24
C THR A 78 1.36 13.65 -8.58
N ALA A 79 0.06 13.50 -8.36
CA ALA A 79 -0.53 12.29 -7.80
C ALA A 79 -1.92 12.03 -8.40
N TYR A 80 -2.27 10.77 -8.52
CA TYR A 80 -3.58 10.30 -8.96
C TYR A 80 -4.36 9.87 -7.73
N LYS A 81 -5.61 10.32 -7.58
CA LYS A 81 -6.43 10.04 -6.40
C LYS A 81 -7.75 9.41 -6.77
N PHE A 82 -8.21 8.50 -5.93
CA PHE A 82 -9.54 7.93 -5.99
C PHE A 82 -10.11 7.89 -4.58
N GLU A 83 -11.32 8.41 -4.40
CA GLU A 83 -12.06 8.33 -3.14
C GLU A 83 -13.51 7.93 -3.42
N LYS A 84 -13.96 6.84 -2.79
CA LYS A 84 -15.33 6.36 -2.95
C LYS A 84 -15.80 5.55 -1.74
N PRO A 85 -17.07 5.68 -1.32
CA PRO A 85 -17.67 4.72 -0.39
C PRO A 85 -17.81 3.34 -1.06
N GLY A 86 -17.74 2.28 -0.26
CA GLY A 86 -17.93 0.91 -0.72
C GLY A 86 -17.53 -0.14 0.32
N ALA A 87 -18.00 -1.36 0.14
CA ALA A 87 -17.60 -2.49 0.99
C ALA A 87 -16.13 -2.87 0.76
N TYR A 88 -15.49 -3.39 1.81
CA TYR A 88 -14.11 -3.89 1.71
C TYR A 88 -14.01 -5.06 0.72
N ARG A 89 -12.99 -5.00 -0.13
CA ARG A 89 -12.56 -6.03 -1.08
C ARG A 89 -11.13 -6.38 -0.73
N GLU A 90 -10.76 -7.66 -0.76
CA GLU A 90 -9.40 -8.07 -0.39
C GLU A 90 -8.37 -7.73 -1.46
N ASP A 91 -8.75 -7.88 -2.73
CA ASP A 91 -7.94 -7.53 -3.88
C ASP A 91 -7.94 -6.03 -4.11
N GLN A 92 -6.79 -5.39 -3.93
CA GLN A 92 -6.56 -3.99 -4.24
C GLN A 92 -5.88 -3.88 -5.60
N GLU A 93 -6.67 -3.65 -6.65
CA GLU A 93 -6.16 -3.60 -8.02
C GLU A 93 -5.90 -2.17 -8.48
N PHE A 94 -4.66 -1.93 -8.89
CA PHE A 94 -4.27 -0.83 -9.76
C PHE A 94 -4.05 -1.37 -11.17
N SER A 95 -4.50 -0.63 -12.18
CA SER A 95 -4.30 -1.02 -13.57
C SER A 95 -3.99 0.17 -14.46
N TRP A 96 -3.26 -0.12 -15.54
CA TRP A 96 -2.93 0.83 -16.58
C TRP A 96 -2.74 0.11 -17.91
N THR A 97 -2.90 0.86 -19.00
CA THR A 97 -2.65 0.36 -20.35
C THR A 97 -1.39 1.01 -20.85
N ASP A 98 -0.38 0.21 -21.21
CA ASP A 98 0.89 0.72 -21.71
C ASP A 98 0.78 1.26 -23.15
N GLU A 99 1.90 1.78 -23.68
CA GLU A 99 1.96 2.34 -25.03
C GLU A 99 1.67 1.32 -26.14
N LYS A 100 1.74 0.01 -25.83
CA LYS A 100 1.42 -1.08 -26.77
C LYS A 100 -0.05 -1.48 -26.70
N GLY A 101 -0.84 -0.85 -25.83
CA GLY A 101 -2.23 -1.21 -25.61
C GLY A 101 -2.42 -2.40 -24.67
N GLU A 102 -1.36 -2.87 -23.99
CA GLU A 102 -1.46 -4.00 -23.06
C GLU A 102 -1.86 -3.50 -21.67
N THR A 103 -2.94 -4.06 -21.12
CA THR A 103 -3.38 -3.74 -19.76
C THR A 103 -2.55 -4.53 -18.74
N THR A 104 -1.79 -3.79 -17.93
CA THR A 104 -1.10 -4.34 -16.76
C THR A 104 -1.97 -4.19 -15.51
N ARG A 105 -1.93 -5.19 -14.63
CA ARG A 105 -2.64 -5.18 -13.34
C ARG A 105 -1.66 -5.45 -12.20
N PHE A 106 -1.60 -4.52 -11.26
CA PHE A 106 -0.89 -4.68 -10.00
C PHE A 106 -1.92 -4.92 -8.88
N ASN A 107 -2.08 -6.19 -8.49
CA ASN A 107 -3.02 -6.59 -7.45
C ASN A 107 -2.29 -6.83 -6.12
N ILE A 108 -2.77 -6.19 -5.06
CA ILE A 108 -2.33 -6.40 -3.68
C ILE A 108 -3.49 -7.01 -2.91
N LYS A 109 -3.40 -8.30 -2.62
CA LYS A 109 -4.41 -9.00 -1.81
C LYS A 109 -4.12 -8.81 -0.33
N MET A 110 -5.07 -8.30 0.44
CA MET A 110 -4.98 -8.18 1.90
C MET A 110 -6.32 -8.47 2.57
N HIS A 111 -6.31 -9.33 3.58
CA HIS A 111 -7.51 -9.64 4.35
C HIS A 111 -7.90 -8.49 5.28
N LYS A 112 -9.21 -8.30 5.51
CA LYS A 112 -9.68 -7.38 6.56
C LYS A 112 -9.38 -7.94 7.95
N VAL A 113 -9.47 -7.07 8.94
CA VAL A 113 -9.61 -7.47 10.34
C VAL A 113 -11.08 -7.37 10.74
N GLY A 114 -11.65 -8.48 11.20
CA GLY A 114 -13.02 -8.54 11.72
C GLY A 114 -13.11 -8.06 13.17
N SER A 115 -13.98 -8.68 13.95
CA SER A 115 -14.04 -8.46 15.41
C SER A 115 -12.69 -8.78 16.07
N PHE A 116 -12.35 -8.11 17.16
CA PHE A 116 -11.08 -8.32 17.87
C PHE A 116 -11.23 -8.02 19.35
N GLY A 117 -10.25 -8.43 20.16
CA GLY A 117 -10.23 -8.16 21.60
C GLY A 117 -9.14 -8.93 22.34
N PHE A 118 -9.07 -8.69 23.66
CA PHE A 118 -8.15 -9.39 24.56
C PHE A 118 -8.87 -10.50 25.31
N ASP A 119 -8.16 -11.62 25.53
CA ASP A 119 -8.64 -12.70 26.38
C ASP A 119 -8.78 -12.16 27.83
N GLY A 120 -9.98 -12.21 28.41
CA GLY A 120 -10.23 -11.83 29.81
C GLY A 120 -10.81 -10.43 30.07
N GLY A 121 -11.13 -9.65 29.04
CA GLY A 121 -11.85 -8.37 29.13
C GLY A 121 -10.98 -7.21 29.60
N ASP A 122 -10.51 -7.25 30.85
CA ASP A 122 -9.63 -6.22 31.41
C ASP A 122 -8.16 -6.53 31.11
N ILE A 123 -7.37 -5.49 30.79
CA ILE A 123 -5.93 -5.64 30.55
C ILE A 123 -5.16 -5.16 31.76
N SER A 124 -4.15 -5.92 32.17
CA SER A 124 -3.21 -5.50 33.20
C SER A 124 -1.90 -5.02 32.58
N ILE A 125 -1.41 -3.85 32.99
CA ILE A 125 -0.14 -3.31 32.46
C ILE A 125 1.10 -4.10 32.93
N THR A 126 0.95 -4.96 33.94
CA THR A 126 2.05 -5.73 34.54
C THR A 126 2.08 -7.19 34.09
N ARG A 127 1.08 -7.67 33.34
CA ARG A 127 0.97 -9.07 32.90
C ARG A 127 0.82 -9.15 31.39
N PRO A 128 1.46 -10.14 30.73
CA PRO A 128 1.18 -10.38 29.33
C PRO A 128 -0.27 -10.83 29.16
N THR A 129 -0.85 -10.54 27.99
CA THR A 129 -2.19 -11.00 27.61
C THR A 129 -2.20 -11.43 26.15
N THR A 130 -3.23 -12.18 25.75
CA THR A 130 -3.40 -12.60 24.36
C THR A 130 -4.43 -11.72 23.70
N PHE A 131 -4.04 -11.13 22.57
CA PHE A 131 -4.94 -10.44 21.66
C PHE A 131 -5.38 -11.37 20.54
N ARG A 132 -6.66 -11.32 20.14
CA ARG A 132 -7.22 -12.13 19.06
C ARG A 132 -8.05 -11.28 18.11
N TRP A 133 -8.15 -11.75 16.87
CA TRP A 133 -9.08 -11.17 15.90
C TRP A 133 -9.72 -12.25 15.02
N GLU A 134 -10.85 -11.89 14.44
CA GLU A 134 -11.56 -12.64 13.43
C GLU A 134 -10.97 -12.34 12.05
N GLY A 135 -10.71 -13.40 11.29
CA GLY A 135 -10.02 -13.37 10.00
C GLY A 135 -8.73 -14.19 10.05
N PRO A 136 -8.00 -14.28 8.93
CA PRO A 136 -6.75 -15.03 8.88
C PRO A 136 -5.62 -14.30 9.60
N GLY A 137 -4.59 -15.07 9.96
CA GLY A 137 -3.33 -14.55 10.50
C GLY A 137 -2.63 -13.63 9.50
N LEU A 138 -1.55 -12.99 9.95
CA LEU A 138 -0.77 -12.09 9.09
C LEU A 138 0.01 -12.90 8.05
N GLU A 139 0.00 -12.42 6.81
CA GLU A 139 0.81 -12.98 5.73
C GLU A 139 2.20 -12.30 5.64
N LYS A 140 3.06 -12.81 4.76
CA LYS A 140 4.35 -12.18 4.48
C LYS A 140 4.15 -10.74 3.97
N GLY A 141 4.91 -9.82 4.56
CA GLY A 141 4.83 -8.39 4.23
C GLY A 141 3.67 -7.67 4.91
N GLU A 142 2.96 -8.33 5.82
CA GLU A 142 1.90 -7.72 6.63
C GLU A 142 2.35 -7.42 8.06
N VAL A 143 1.78 -6.35 8.62
CA VAL A 143 1.96 -5.94 10.02
C VAL A 143 0.61 -5.48 10.59
N LEU A 144 0.44 -5.66 11.90
CA LEU A 144 -0.68 -5.11 12.65
C LEU A 144 -0.17 -3.99 13.56
N VAL A 145 -0.71 -2.79 13.38
CA VAL A 145 -0.42 -1.64 14.22
C VAL A 145 -1.62 -1.39 15.12
N PHE A 146 -1.38 -1.35 16.42
CA PHE A 146 -2.38 -1.05 17.44
C PHE A 146 -2.30 0.44 17.74
N ILE A 147 -3.41 1.16 17.56
CA ILE A 147 -3.49 2.58 17.90
C ILE A 147 -4.38 2.72 19.13
N TRP A 148 -3.74 3.14 20.22
CA TRP A 148 -4.41 3.40 21.49
C TRP A 148 -4.63 4.89 21.66
N GLU A 149 -5.85 5.30 21.92
CA GLU A 149 -6.21 6.69 22.17
C GLU A 149 -6.91 6.83 23.52
N ASN A 150 -6.44 7.77 24.33
CA ASN A 150 -7.10 8.17 25.57
C ASN A 150 -7.39 9.66 25.51
N THR A 151 -8.67 10.00 25.35
CA THR A 151 -9.13 11.38 25.21
C THR A 151 -9.01 12.18 26.51
N ALA A 152 -9.22 11.54 27.67
CA ALA A 152 -9.07 12.16 28.97
C ALA A 152 -7.62 12.56 29.26
N LEU A 153 -6.67 11.69 28.86
CA LEU A 153 -5.23 11.94 28.99
C LEU A 153 -4.64 12.72 27.79
N ARG A 154 -5.43 12.94 26.73
CA ARG A 154 -4.99 13.53 25.44
C ARG A 154 -3.75 12.82 24.87
N LYS A 155 -3.74 11.48 24.94
CA LYS A 155 -2.58 10.66 24.62
C LYS A 155 -2.93 9.64 23.54
N THR A 156 -2.06 9.53 22.53
CA THR A 156 -2.10 8.47 21.51
C THR A 156 -0.81 7.66 21.60
N VAL A 157 -0.93 6.34 21.70
CA VAL A 157 0.21 5.42 21.79
C VAL A 157 0.10 4.40 20.64
N PRO A 158 0.91 4.54 19.58
CA PRO A 158 1.01 3.49 18.56
C PRO A 158 1.91 2.36 19.06
N MET A 159 1.48 1.13 18.84
CA MET A 159 2.29 -0.07 19.10
C MET A 159 2.30 -0.94 17.85
N GLU A 160 3.48 -1.11 17.26
CA GLU A 160 3.69 -2.07 16.18
C GLU A 160 4.07 -3.41 16.79
N ILE A 161 3.25 -4.44 16.54
CA ILE A 161 3.56 -5.80 16.96
C ILE A 161 3.58 -6.70 15.74
N TYR A 162 4.74 -7.32 15.54
CA TYR A 162 4.98 -8.26 14.47
C TYR A 162 4.54 -9.64 14.93
N ASN A 163 3.58 -10.23 14.21
CA ASN A 163 3.19 -11.61 14.44
C ASN A 163 3.87 -12.53 13.43
N THR A 164 4.76 -13.40 13.91
CA THR A 164 5.45 -14.39 13.08
C THR A 164 4.78 -15.77 13.11
N SER A 165 3.71 -15.94 13.90
CA SER A 165 3.08 -17.25 14.10
C SER A 165 2.14 -17.69 12.97
N GLY A 166 1.75 -16.77 12.07
CA GLY A 166 0.74 -17.00 11.04
C GLY A 166 -0.68 -17.24 11.60
N LYS A 167 -0.88 -17.06 12.91
CA LYS A 167 -2.18 -17.23 13.59
C LYS A 167 -2.89 -15.89 13.78
N SER A 168 -4.20 -15.93 14.00
CA SER A 168 -5.00 -14.74 14.32
C SER A 168 -4.96 -14.37 15.81
N LEU A 169 -3.76 -14.46 16.39
CA LEU A 169 -3.50 -14.12 17.78
C LEU A 169 -2.10 -13.56 17.95
N ILE A 170 -1.93 -12.68 18.93
CA ILE A 170 -0.66 -12.08 19.33
C ILE A 170 -0.54 -12.19 20.85
N GLU A 171 0.58 -12.70 21.33
CA GLU A 171 0.95 -12.52 22.74
C GLU A 171 1.47 -11.09 22.91
N PHE A 172 0.75 -10.31 23.70
CA PHE A 172 1.03 -8.91 23.96
C PHE A 172 1.96 -8.80 25.18
N PRO A 173 3.22 -8.36 25.01
CA PRO A 173 4.16 -8.33 26.12
C PRO A 173 3.76 -7.28 27.16
N ALA A 174 3.92 -7.61 28.45
CA ALA A 174 3.67 -6.66 29.54
C ALA A 174 4.45 -5.34 29.36
N ALA A 175 5.68 -5.40 28.83
CA ALA A 175 6.50 -4.21 28.57
C ALA A 175 5.89 -3.25 27.52
N GLN A 176 5.07 -3.74 26.59
CA GLN A 176 4.34 -2.88 25.66
C GLN A 176 3.12 -2.26 26.36
N LEU A 177 2.39 -3.05 27.14
CA LEU A 177 1.22 -2.60 27.90
C LEU A 177 1.59 -1.56 28.97
N ALA A 178 2.76 -1.68 29.58
CA ALA A 178 3.30 -0.71 30.55
C ALA A 178 3.52 0.70 29.98
N LYS A 179 3.43 0.90 28.67
CA LYS A 179 3.43 2.22 28.04
C LYS A 179 2.08 2.94 28.18
N LEU A 180 1.02 2.19 28.48
CA LEU A 180 -0.31 2.71 28.78
C LEU A 180 -0.40 3.08 30.25
N GLU A 181 -1.20 4.08 30.54
CA GLU A 181 -1.60 4.43 31.90
C GLU A 181 -2.95 3.76 32.20
N PRO A 182 -3.25 3.44 33.47
CA PRO A 182 -4.55 2.92 33.85
C PRO A 182 -5.70 3.85 33.43
N GLY A 183 -6.82 3.26 33.03
CA GLY A 183 -8.04 3.94 32.61
C GLY A 183 -8.62 3.39 31.32
N THR A 184 -9.62 4.09 30.79
CA THR A 184 -10.35 3.67 29.60
C THR A 184 -9.66 4.17 28.32
N TRP A 185 -9.31 3.25 27.44
CA TRP A 185 -8.67 3.52 26.15
C TRP A 185 -9.59 3.12 24.99
N THR A 186 -9.55 3.89 23.92
CA THR A 186 -10.08 3.48 22.61
C THR A 186 -8.95 2.78 21.84
N LEU A 187 -9.21 1.57 21.36
CA LEU A 187 -8.30 0.79 20.54
C LEU A 187 -8.87 0.64 19.13
N TYR A 188 -8.04 0.85 18.12
CA TYR A 188 -8.30 0.36 16.78
C TYR A 188 -7.03 -0.17 16.14
N LEU A 189 -7.21 -0.99 15.11
CA LEU A 189 -6.14 -1.68 14.42
C LEU A 189 -5.94 -1.11 13.03
N VAL A 190 -4.68 -1.09 12.60
CA VAL A 190 -4.31 -0.88 11.21
C VAL A 190 -3.55 -2.10 10.72
N ARG A 191 -4.19 -2.93 9.89
CA ARG A 191 -3.51 -4.01 9.15
C ARG A 191 -2.91 -3.40 7.90
N LYS A 192 -1.59 -3.55 7.74
CA LYS A 192 -0.84 -2.97 6.63
C LYS A 192 -0.17 -4.07 5.83
N LYS A 193 -0.10 -3.93 4.50
CA LYS A 193 0.66 -4.82 3.61
C LYS A 193 1.54 -4.01 2.67
N LEU A 194 2.79 -4.43 2.51
CA LEU A 194 3.70 -3.95 1.48
C LEU A 194 3.82 -4.98 0.36
N ALA A 195 3.66 -4.53 -0.89
CA ALA A 195 3.88 -5.33 -2.09
C ALA A 195 4.82 -4.61 -3.06
N LYS A 196 5.60 -5.39 -3.81
CA LYS A 196 6.49 -4.90 -4.87
C LYS A 196 6.43 -5.87 -6.04
N ALA A 197 6.46 -5.34 -7.26
CA ALA A 197 6.48 -6.10 -8.50
C ALA A 197 7.15 -5.29 -9.62
N GLU A 198 7.53 -5.96 -10.71
CA GLU A 198 8.07 -5.30 -11.91
C GLU A 198 7.28 -5.77 -13.14
N PHE A 199 6.82 -4.82 -13.95
CA PHE A 199 5.99 -5.07 -15.12
C PHE A 199 6.53 -4.27 -16.32
N ASN A 200 7.00 -4.93 -17.37
CA ASN A 200 7.44 -4.26 -18.61
C ASN A 200 8.36 -3.04 -18.37
N GLY A 201 9.28 -3.11 -17.40
CA GLY A 201 10.20 -2.01 -17.06
C GLY A 201 9.65 -0.95 -16.10
N VAL A 202 8.42 -1.11 -15.60
CA VAL A 202 7.83 -0.32 -14.52
C VAL A 202 7.99 -1.07 -13.19
N SER A 203 8.70 -0.46 -12.24
CA SER A 203 8.80 -0.98 -10.88
C SER A 203 7.62 -0.47 -10.05
N ALA A 204 6.70 -1.36 -9.68
CA ALA A 204 5.53 -1.02 -8.89
C ALA A 204 5.76 -1.36 -7.40
N SER A 205 5.47 -0.40 -6.53
CA SER A 205 5.45 -0.56 -5.08
C SER A 205 4.06 -0.20 -4.56
N GLY A 206 3.59 -0.89 -3.54
CA GLY A 206 2.22 -0.76 -3.07
C GLY A 206 2.09 -0.92 -1.57
N ILE A 207 1.38 -0.01 -0.92
CA ILE A 207 1.00 -0.11 0.49
C ILE A 207 -0.52 -0.13 0.59
N VAL A 208 -1.07 -1.13 1.26
CA VAL A 208 -2.50 -1.20 1.59
C VAL A 208 -2.66 -1.13 3.10
N GLU A 209 -3.57 -0.31 3.58
CA GLU A 209 -3.93 -0.17 4.99
C GLU A 209 -5.43 -0.37 5.19
N TYR A 210 -5.80 -1.23 6.13
CA TYR A 210 -7.17 -1.43 6.61
C TYR A 210 -7.26 -0.92 8.04
N TYR A 211 -8.06 0.14 8.25
CA TYR A 211 -8.37 0.70 9.55
C TYR A 211 -9.65 0.05 10.05
N SER A 212 -9.57 -0.65 11.18
CA SER A 212 -10.73 -1.35 11.78
C SER A 212 -11.73 -0.38 12.41
N ALA A 213 -12.86 -0.92 12.85
CA ALA A 213 -13.68 -0.25 13.86
C ALA A 213 -12.89 -0.12 15.18
N THR A 214 -13.36 0.77 16.06
CA THR A 214 -12.80 0.98 17.39
C THR A 214 -13.45 0.05 18.42
N ASP A 215 -12.70 -0.29 19.46
CA ASP A 215 -13.19 -0.95 20.67
C ASP A 215 -12.76 -0.17 21.92
N THR A 216 -13.49 -0.33 23.01
CA THR A 216 -13.21 0.34 24.29
C THR A 216 -12.63 -0.67 25.27
N ILE A 217 -11.43 -0.36 25.77
CA ILE A 217 -10.64 -1.26 26.59
C ILE A 217 -10.33 -0.59 27.93
N GLU A 218 -10.60 -1.30 29.03
CA GLU A 218 -10.18 -0.88 30.36
C GLU A 218 -8.78 -1.42 30.67
N VAL A 219 -7.87 -0.51 31.03
CA VAL A 219 -6.48 -0.82 31.37
C VAL A 219 -6.28 -0.62 32.87
N LYS A 220 -5.73 -1.63 33.55
CA LYS A 220 -5.50 -1.70 35.00
C LYS A 220 -4.02 -1.80 35.36
#